data_AF-A0A4Z0R582-F1
#
_entry.id   AF-A0A4Z0R582-F1
#
_cell.length_a   1.000
_cell.length_b   1.000
_cell.length_c   1.000
_cell.angle_alpha   90.00
_cell.angle_beta   90.00
_cell.angle_gamma   90.00
#
_symmetry.space_group_name_H-M   'P 1'
#
loop_
_entity.id
_entity.type
_entity.pdbx_description
1 polymer ?
#
loop_
_entity_poly.entity_id
_entity_poly.type
_entity_poly.pdbx_seq_one_letter_code
_entity_poly.pdbx_strand_id
1 'polypeptide(L)'
;MKYNEPQLKKMMKRGFDCLTVDEVISIDILNFIRTIHLNKQDFYSARFDTQYFGDREMTFKKEANCLIGHCRVSFKDEDKVIDYLFTENGYELMSEILGGASCFPG
;
A
#
# COMPACT_ATOMS: atom_id res chain seq x y z
N MET A 1 1.82 -7.50 4.93
CA MET A 1 2.81 -6.77 5.77
C MET A 1 2.09 -5.96 6.86
N LYS A 2 2.51 -6.07 8.13
CA LYS A 2 1.91 -5.30 9.24
C LYS A 2 2.60 -3.94 9.39
N TYR A 3 1.82 -2.90 9.68
CA TYR A 3 2.36 -1.57 9.95
C TYR A 3 3.19 -1.55 11.25
N ASN A 4 4.42 -1.03 11.18
CA ASN A 4 5.28 -0.85 12.35
C ASN A 4 6.17 0.39 12.19
N GLU A 5 5.88 1.45 12.95
CA GLU A 5 6.60 2.74 12.93
C GLU A 5 8.13 2.65 12.99
N PRO A 6 8.75 1.88 13.92
CA PRO A 6 10.20 1.78 14.00
C PRO A 6 10.83 1.13 12.77
N GLN A 7 10.13 0.22 12.09
CA GLN A 7 10.64 -0.39 10.85
C GLN A 7 10.58 0.61 9.69
N LEU A 8 9.45 1.30 9.52
CA LEU A 8 9.30 2.36 8.52
C LEU A 8 10.37 3.45 8.69
N LYS A 9 10.61 3.90 9.92
CA LYS A 9 11.64 4.91 10.23
C LYS A 9 13.07 4.43 9.93
N LYS A 10 13.35 3.14 10.11
CA LYS A 10 14.65 2.54 9.73
C LYS A 10 14.83 2.48 8.22
N MET A 11 13.78 2.13 7.48
CA MET A 11 13.80 2.07 6.01
C MET A 11 13.98 3.48 5.41
N MET A 12 13.28 4.48 5.92
CA MET A 12 13.44 5.88 5.50
C MET A 12 14.84 6.45 5.81
N LYS A 13 15.47 6.01 6.91
CA LYS A 13 16.83 6.45 7.27
C LYS A 13 17.94 5.86 6.40
N ARG A 14 17.69 4.74 5.71
CA ARG A 14 18.70 4.05 4.90
C ARG A 14 19.03 4.76 3.58
N GLY A 15 18.30 5.83 3.24
CA GLY A 15 18.38 6.50 1.95
C GLY A 15 17.61 5.71 0.89
N PHE A 16 16.88 6.41 0.02
CA PHE A 16 16.07 5.78 -1.02
C PHE A 16 16.92 5.11 -2.11
N ASP A 17 18.20 5.47 -2.22
CA ASP A 17 19.14 5.01 -3.25
C ASP A 17 19.50 3.51 -3.19
N CYS A 18 19.25 2.83 -2.07
CA CYS A 18 19.55 1.40 -1.90
C CYS A 18 18.30 0.51 -1.81
N LEU A 19 17.10 1.08 -1.98
CA LEU A 19 15.86 0.36 -1.79
C LEU A 19 15.38 -0.27 -3.10
N THR A 20 14.91 -1.51 -3.00
CA THR A 20 14.27 -2.18 -4.14
C THR A 20 12.90 -1.58 -4.42
N VAL A 21 12.40 -1.74 -5.66
CA VAL A 21 11.09 -1.23 -6.09
C VAL A 21 9.97 -1.63 -5.11
N ASP A 22 9.96 -2.88 -4.68
CA ASP A 22 9.00 -3.43 -3.71
C ASP A 22 9.10 -2.78 -2.33
N GLU A 23 10.32 -2.54 -1.84
CA GLU A 23 10.54 -1.84 -0.58
C GLU A 23 10.06 -0.40 -0.64
N VAL A 24 10.32 0.30 -1.74
CA VAL A 24 9.85 1.68 -1.86
C VAL A 24 8.31 1.69 -1.96
N ILE A 25 7.66 0.74 -2.68
CA ILE A 25 6.17 0.65 -2.70
C ILE A 25 5.64 0.47 -1.28
N SER A 26 6.27 -0.46 -0.55
CA SER A 26 5.93 -0.78 0.83
C SER A 26 6.02 0.46 1.73
N ILE A 27 7.09 1.25 1.59
CA ILE A 27 7.27 2.51 2.32
C ILE A 27 6.17 3.53 1.98
N ASP A 28 5.81 3.68 0.71
CA ASP A 28 4.77 4.63 0.30
C ASP A 28 3.40 4.25 0.88
N ILE A 29 3.02 2.97 0.81
CA ILE A 29 1.75 2.50 1.41
C ILE A 29 1.77 2.69 2.92
N LEU A 30 2.86 2.32 3.61
CA LEU A 30 2.99 2.49 5.05
C LEU A 30 3.00 3.97 5.47
N ASN A 31 3.60 4.85 4.67
CA ASN A 31 3.56 6.30 4.90
C ASN A 31 2.15 6.87 4.72
N PHE A 32 1.40 6.37 3.75
CA PHE A 32 0.01 6.76 3.56
C PHE A 32 -0.83 6.40 4.80
N ILE A 33 -0.73 5.15 5.27
CA ILE A 33 -1.37 4.69 6.51
C ILE A 33 -0.93 5.54 7.71
N ARG A 34 0.38 5.78 7.85
CA ARG A 34 0.94 6.64 8.89
C ARG A 34 0.35 8.05 8.87
N THR A 35 0.16 8.62 7.68
CA THR A 35 -0.40 9.97 7.52
C THR A 35 -1.85 10.03 8.02
N ILE A 36 -2.65 8.99 7.79
CA ILE A 36 -4.02 8.87 8.32
C ILE A 36 -3.99 8.88 9.85
N HIS A 37 -3.12 8.06 10.46
CA HIS A 37 -2.94 8.00 11.92
C HIS A 37 -2.47 9.34 12.50
N LEU A 38 -1.48 9.98 11.88
CA LEU A 38 -0.95 11.28 12.32
C LEU A 38 -1.99 12.40 12.24
N ASN A 39 -2.83 12.38 11.20
CA ASN A 39 -3.94 13.33 11.06
C ASN A 39 -5.15 12.97 11.93
N LYS A 40 -5.10 11.86 12.68
CA LYS A 40 -6.22 11.32 13.47
C LYS A 40 -7.49 11.18 12.62
N GLN A 41 -7.31 10.84 11.35
CA GLN A 41 -8.43 10.61 10.44
C GLN A 41 -9.05 9.27 10.75
N ASP A 42 -10.37 9.24 10.87
CA ASP A 42 -11.11 8.01 11.05
C ASP A 42 -11.05 7.19 9.76
N PHE A 43 -10.26 6.10 9.78
CA PHE A 43 -9.99 5.31 8.57
C PHE A 43 -11.29 4.80 7.96
N TYR A 44 -12.26 4.37 8.77
CA TYR A 44 -13.52 3.79 8.29
C TYR A 44 -14.37 4.80 7.53
N SER A 45 -14.66 5.95 8.13
CA SER A 45 -15.53 7.00 7.57
C SER A 45 -14.85 7.85 6.50
N ALA A 46 -13.52 7.97 6.51
CA ALA A 46 -12.80 8.77 5.52
C ALA A 46 -12.80 8.11 4.13
N ARG A 47 -13.03 8.93 3.10
CA ARG A 47 -12.81 8.58 1.68
C ARG A 47 -11.42 9.05 1.26
N PHE A 48 -10.71 8.20 0.54
CA PHE A 48 -9.41 8.54 -0.06
C PHE A 48 -9.47 8.35 -1.57
N ASP A 49 -8.99 9.32 -2.32
CA ASP A 49 -8.83 9.28 -3.77
C ASP A 49 -7.56 10.06 -4.13
N THR A 50 -6.42 9.48 -3.77
CA THR A 50 -5.10 10.14 -3.86
C THR A 50 -4.27 9.44 -4.93
N GLN A 51 -3.70 10.21 -5.84
CA GLN A 51 -2.78 9.71 -6.85
C GLN A 51 -1.40 10.32 -6.65
N TYR A 52 -0.39 9.46 -6.57
CA TYR A 52 1.02 9.83 -6.54
C TYR A 52 1.59 9.66 -7.94
N PHE A 53 2.24 10.72 -8.41
CA PHE A 53 2.88 10.79 -9.71
C PHE A 53 4.40 10.86 -9.53
N GLY A 54 5.14 10.02 -10.26
CA GLY A 54 6.60 9.94 -10.26
C GLY A 54 7.07 8.96 -11.34
N ASP A 55 8.25 8.34 -11.15
CA ASP A 55 8.73 7.22 -11.99
C ASP A 55 7.76 6.04 -12.00
N ARG A 56 7.03 5.86 -10.90
CA ARG A 56 5.88 4.96 -10.79
C ARG A 56 4.65 5.74 -10.38
N GLU A 57 3.50 5.31 -10.85
CA GLU A 57 2.22 5.90 -10.50
C GLU A 57 1.53 5.02 -9.46
N MET A 58 1.11 5.62 -8.34
CA MET A 58 0.40 4.92 -7.27
C MET A 58 -0.94 5.59 -7.02
N THR A 59 -2.01 4.82 -7.09
CA THR A 59 -3.38 5.32 -6.93
C THR A 59 -4.01 4.67 -5.71
N PHE A 60 -4.27 5.46 -4.67
CA PHE A 60 -4.94 5.05 -3.44
C PHE A 60 -6.41 5.43 -3.51
N LYS A 61 -7.28 4.43 -3.56
CA LYS A 61 -8.73 4.60 -3.56
C LYS A 61 -9.37 3.88 -2.39
N LYS A 62 -10.26 4.56 -1.70
CA LYS A 62 -11.06 3.97 -0.63
C LYS A 62 -12.36 4.77 -0.51
N GLU A 63 -13.48 4.08 -0.49
CA GLU A 63 -14.77 4.68 -0.19
C GLU A 63 -15.00 4.87 1.32
N ALA A 64 -15.85 5.84 1.66
CA ALA A 64 -16.31 6.02 3.03
C ALA A 64 -17.11 4.79 3.49
N ASN A 65 -17.00 4.44 4.78
CA ASN A 65 -17.61 3.26 5.38
C ASN A 65 -17.07 1.91 4.87
N CYS A 66 -15.87 1.91 4.31
CA CYS A 66 -15.12 0.69 3.99
C CYS A 66 -13.96 0.50 4.98
N LEU A 67 -13.66 -0.76 5.32
CA LEU A 67 -12.51 -1.13 6.15
C LEU A 67 -11.25 -1.45 5.33
N ILE A 68 -11.36 -1.45 4.01
CA ILE A 68 -10.29 -1.80 3.08
C ILE A 68 -10.21 -0.70 2.03
N GLY A 69 -9.00 -0.23 1.77
CA GLY A 69 -8.64 0.60 0.64
C GLY A 69 -7.87 -0.20 -0.41
N HIS A 70 -7.90 0.28 -1.64
CA HIS A 70 -7.22 -0.30 -2.79
C HIS A 70 -6.09 0.62 -3.24
N CYS A 71 -4.88 0.10 -3.34
CA CYS A 71 -3.72 0.80 -3.87
C CYS A 71 -3.27 0.11 -5.16
N ARG A 72 -3.35 0.82 -6.27
CA ARG A 72 -2.85 0.36 -7.56
C ARG A 72 -1.52 1.01 -7.86
N VAL A 73 -0.51 0.20 -8.14
CA VAL A 73 0.81 0.66 -8.56
C VAL A 73 1.03 0.31 -10.02
N SER A 74 1.42 1.28 -10.85
CA SER A 74 1.76 1.06 -12.25
C SER A 74 3.13 1.65 -12.56
N PHE A 75 3.97 0.86 -13.24
CA PHE A 75 5.30 1.27 -13.68
C PHE A 75 5.27 1.70 -15.14
N LYS A 76 5.73 2.92 -15.44
CA LYS A 76 5.78 3.43 -16.81
C LYS A 76 6.75 2.65 -17.69
N ASP A 77 7.81 2.10 -17.08
CA ASP A 77 8.85 1.35 -17.79
C ASP A 77 8.47 -0.09 -18.16
N GLU A 78 7.55 -0.75 -17.44
CA GLU A 78 7.33 -2.20 -17.58
C GLU A 78 5.88 -2.63 -17.89
N ASP A 79 4.95 -1.69 -18.16
CA ASP A 79 3.50 -1.96 -18.30
C ASP A 79 2.95 -2.88 -17.18
N LYS A 80 3.61 -2.83 -16.02
CA LYS A 80 3.35 -3.73 -14.90
C LYS A 80 2.44 -3.01 -13.94
N VAL A 81 1.29 -3.62 -13.68
CA VAL A 81 0.34 -3.15 -12.68
C VAL A 81 0.30 -4.14 -11.53
N ILE A 82 0.42 -3.60 -10.32
CA ILE A 82 0.37 -4.37 -9.08
C ILE A 82 -0.70 -3.75 -8.19
N ASP A 83 -1.70 -4.56 -7.84
CA ASP A 83 -2.79 -4.15 -6.97
C ASP A 83 -2.54 -4.65 -5.53
N TYR A 84 -2.68 -3.75 -4.57
CA TYR A 84 -2.54 -3.98 -3.14
C TYR A 84 -3.81 -3.57 -2.42
N LEU A 85 -4.14 -4.27 -1.33
CA LEU A 85 -5.19 -3.89 -0.41
C LEU A 85 -4.55 -3.36 0.87
N PHE A 86 -5.01 -2.21 1.35
CA PHE A 86 -4.51 -1.60 2.58
C PHE A 86 -5.63 -1.36 3.58
N THR A 87 -5.26 -1.41 4.85
CA THR A 87 -6.11 -1.20 6.02
C THR A 87 -5.41 -0.22 6.97
N GLU A 88 -6.08 0.17 8.05
CA GLU A 88 -5.44 0.96 9.12
C GLU A 88 -4.23 0.26 9.77
N ASN A 89 -4.15 -1.07 9.64
CA ASN A 89 -3.16 -1.92 10.33
C ASN A 89 -2.01 -2.38 9.42
N GLY A 90 -2.08 -2.15 8.11
CA GLY A 90 -1.09 -2.66 7.16
C GLY A 90 -1.66 -2.85 5.77
N TYR A 91 -0.97 -3.63 4.94
CA TYR A 91 -1.36 -3.89 3.56
C TYR A 91 -0.96 -5.29 3.10
N GLU A 92 -1.63 -5.78 2.07
CA GLU A 92 -1.49 -7.11 1.49
C GLU A 92 -1.56 -7.04 -0.04
N LEU A 93 -0.88 -7.96 -0.71
CA LEU A 93 -0.87 -8.03 -2.17
C LEU A 93 -2.17 -8.68 -2.65
N MET A 94 -2.87 -8.06 -3.61
CA MET A 94 -4.16 -8.58 -4.09
C MET A 94 -4.00 -9.94 -4.78
N SER A 95 -2.87 -10.20 -5.45
CA SER A 95 -2.60 -11.49 -6.08
C SER A 95 -2.38 -12.62 -5.07
N GLU A 96 -1.92 -12.35 -3.85
CA GLU A 96 -1.83 -13.38 -2.79
C GLU A 96 -3.23 -13.76 -2.28
N ILE A 97 -4.14 -12.80 -2.22
CA ILE A 97 -5.53 -13.01 -1.76
C ILE A 97 -6.34 -13.80 -2.81
N LEU A 98 -6.18 -13.46 -4.09
CA LEU A 98 -6.87 -14.16 -5.19
C LEU A 98 -6.20 -15.50 -5.56
N GLY A 99 -4.88 -15.62 -5.36
CA GLY A 99 -4.10 -16.84 -5.61
C GLY A 99 -4.30 -17.94 -4.55
N GLY A 100 -4.91 -17.63 -3.41
CA GLY A 100 -5.25 -18.60 -2.35
C GLY A 100 -6.44 -19.52 -2.67
N ALA A 101 -7.10 -19.34 -3.82
CA ALA A 101 -8.27 -20.13 -4.22
C ALA A 101 -7.95 -21.42 -5.02
N SER A 102 -6.67 -21.79 -5.18
CA SER A 102 -6.29 -23.05 -5.81
C SER A 102 -5.55 -23.97 -4.84
N CYS A 103 -6.30 -24.88 -4.21
CA CYS A 103 -5.92 -26.28 -3.89
C CYS A 103 -6.75 -26.82 -2.71
N PHE A 104 -8.00 -27.22 -2.97
CA PHE A 104 -8.58 -28.38 -2.29
C PHE A 104 -8.59 -29.54 -3.28
N PRO A 105 -7.71 -30.54 -3.15
CA PRO A 105 -7.92 -31.81 -3.82
C PRO A 105 -9.05 -32.54 -3.09
N GLY A 106 -10.17 -32.72 -3.77
CA GLY A 106 -11.20 -33.70 -3.42
C GLY A 106 -10.85 -35.09 -3.93
#